data_AF-A0A2E4EVV6-F1
#
_entry.id   AF-A0A2E4EVV6-F1
#
_cell.length_a   1.000
_cell.length_b   1.000
_cell.length_c   1.000
_cell.angle_alpha   90.00
_cell.angle_beta   90.00
_cell.angle_gamma   90.00
#
_symmetry.space_group_name_H-M   'P 1'
#
loop_
_entity.id
_entity.type
_entity.pdbx_description
1 polymer ?
#
loop_
_entity_poly.entity_id
_entity_poly.type
_entity_poly.pdbx_seq_one_letter_code
_entity_poly.pdbx_strand_id
1 'polypeptide(L)'
;MQQVRNTLQVVALGVLLMVHSLAQAGDLDGYRSSFLLGPLEEKLGTTLLYLSNNWSEAEREAVRLRLLINGDTHIDLYVRASSSTAYPHGSTVKAGGSYLSYLTELKNAGLSPVLWLTPESKHPVDHQGTMDAQKAFMNSVVADYDGVTSAYVVCLECDEYWNAAQVNDLVTNLKLSTSKPIGVHLTPGVGGITGNTTYYDQADYIFLQIGDHTSGDFIADTDTAVAMLKKALALGKAVIVSEYALYSESSAAKALGDILCAQGALGTGNGRNVNFCGQGLAEAASSDSDSEAVSDALSAAGSGVLVIGALLYAARLTNAAASFQLTDASTYIGMDWKQHDRFNIGISYAERFGKDGAADLASASVSFDYLPKQDHTLRFSYISDLENPDRFKASVSYKLLF
;
A
#
# COMPACT_ATOMS: atom_id res chain seq x y z
N MET A 1 7.74 -34.18 3.15
CA MET A 1 7.47 -33.02 2.26
C MET A 1 5.99 -32.63 2.16
N GLN A 2 5.07 -33.45 1.64
CA GLN A 2 3.71 -32.97 1.31
C GLN A 2 2.80 -32.68 2.52
N GLN A 3 2.94 -33.37 3.65
CA GLN A 3 2.23 -33.01 4.90
C GLN A 3 2.82 -31.76 5.59
N VAL A 4 4.15 -31.60 5.58
CA VAL A 4 4.86 -30.42 6.11
C VAL A 4 4.38 -29.13 5.41
N ARG A 5 4.13 -29.19 4.09
CA ARG A 5 3.54 -28.09 3.31
C ARG A 5 2.20 -27.60 3.87
N ASN A 6 1.31 -28.50 4.29
CA ASN A 6 -0.06 -28.13 4.67
C ASN A 6 -0.14 -27.46 6.06
N THR A 7 0.68 -27.89 7.02
CA THR A 7 0.62 -27.36 8.39
C THR A 7 1.30 -25.99 8.51
N LEU A 8 2.43 -25.79 7.84
CA LEU A 8 3.14 -24.50 7.81
C LEU A 8 2.29 -23.40 7.14
N GLN A 9 1.53 -23.76 6.10
CA GLN A 9 0.64 -22.84 5.39
C GLN A 9 -0.48 -22.27 6.28
N VAL A 10 -1.06 -23.08 7.17
CA VAL A 10 -2.17 -22.63 8.03
C VAL A 10 -1.68 -21.64 9.11
N VAL A 11 -0.50 -21.87 9.70
CA VAL A 11 0.07 -20.98 10.72
C VAL A 11 0.61 -19.69 10.10
N ALA A 12 1.36 -19.78 9.00
CA ALA A 12 1.89 -18.60 8.31
C ALA A 12 0.79 -17.64 7.84
N LEU A 13 -0.36 -18.15 7.38
CA LEU A 13 -1.48 -17.34 6.90
C LEU A 13 -2.22 -16.60 8.03
N GLY A 14 -2.39 -17.23 9.20
CA GLY A 14 -3.01 -16.58 10.35
C GLY A 14 -2.13 -15.46 10.94
N VAL A 15 -0.83 -15.63 10.84
CA VAL A 15 0.16 -14.61 11.21
C VAL A 15 0.17 -13.45 10.19
N LEU A 16 0.06 -13.74 8.88
CA LEU A 16 0.09 -12.78 7.76
C LEU A 16 -0.93 -11.62 7.83
N LEU A 17 -1.92 -11.69 8.72
CA LEU A 17 -2.99 -10.69 8.87
C LEU A 17 -2.63 -9.52 9.80
N MET A 18 -1.94 -9.78 10.91
CA MET A 18 -1.68 -8.79 11.98
C MET A 18 -0.56 -7.78 11.64
N VAL A 19 -0.29 -7.55 10.35
CA VAL A 19 1.06 -7.24 9.85
C VAL A 19 1.23 -5.74 9.53
N HIS A 20 0.38 -5.20 8.66
CA HIS A 20 0.28 -3.83 8.07
C HIS A 20 0.70 -2.55 8.86
N SER A 21 1.91 -2.45 9.43
CA SER A 21 2.25 -1.28 10.27
C SER A 21 3.68 -0.72 10.27
N LEU A 22 4.67 -1.33 9.60
CA LEU A 22 6.09 -0.91 9.61
C LEU A 22 6.42 0.21 8.57
N ALA A 23 5.65 1.31 8.57
CA ALA A 23 5.90 2.46 7.69
C ALA A 23 7.03 3.38 8.19
N GLN A 24 7.91 3.83 7.29
CA GLN A 24 8.79 4.99 7.48
C GLN A 24 8.21 6.24 6.80
N ALA A 25 8.74 7.42 7.13
CA ALA A 25 8.12 8.70 6.78
C ALA A 25 8.45 9.15 5.35
N GLY A 26 7.40 9.44 4.57
CA GLY A 26 7.50 10.20 3.31
C GLY A 26 7.77 9.39 2.05
N ASP A 27 7.80 8.06 2.14
CA ASP A 27 7.95 7.19 0.97
C ASP A 27 6.59 6.81 0.38
N LEU A 28 6.55 6.60 -0.94
CA LEU A 28 5.42 6.01 -1.67
C LEU A 28 5.67 4.52 -1.96
N ASP A 29 6.70 3.92 -1.37
CA ASP A 29 6.90 2.48 -1.25
C ASP A 29 5.60 1.75 -0.88
N GLY A 30 5.19 0.80 -1.72
CA GLY A 30 3.97 0.03 -1.53
C GLY A 30 2.68 0.84 -1.72
N TYR A 31 2.71 2.01 -2.36
CA TYR A 31 1.54 2.85 -2.65
C TYR A 31 0.37 2.04 -3.21
N ARG A 32 -0.80 2.11 -2.56
CA ARG A 32 -2.03 1.43 -2.94
C ARG A 32 -3.22 2.32 -2.63
N SER A 33 -3.93 2.71 -3.68
CA SER A 33 -5.19 3.45 -3.59
C SER A 33 -6.24 2.82 -4.51
N SER A 34 -7.46 3.37 -4.44
CA SER A 34 -8.57 3.11 -5.35
C SER A 34 -9.08 4.41 -5.95
N PHE A 35 -8.36 4.93 -6.95
CA PHE A 35 -8.62 6.18 -7.66
C PHE A 35 -9.99 6.16 -8.37
N LEU A 36 -10.35 5.02 -8.98
CA LEU A 36 -11.69 4.71 -9.52
C LEU A 36 -12.37 3.61 -8.69
N LEU A 37 -13.45 3.97 -8.00
CA LEU A 37 -14.31 3.09 -7.21
C LEU A 37 -15.57 2.63 -7.98
N GLY A 38 -15.92 3.29 -9.07
CA GLY A 38 -17.10 2.98 -9.89
C GLY A 38 -17.20 3.91 -11.09
N PRO A 39 -18.33 3.89 -11.83
CA PRO A 39 -18.60 4.82 -12.91
C PRO A 39 -18.42 6.28 -12.47
N LEU A 40 -17.82 7.10 -13.33
CA LEU A 40 -17.52 8.50 -12.99
C LEU A 40 -18.77 9.37 -12.85
N GLU A 41 -19.96 8.89 -13.21
CA GLU A 41 -21.25 9.53 -12.97
C GLU A 41 -21.79 9.31 -11.55
N GLU A 42 -21.28 8.30 -10.82
CA GLU A 42 -21.69 8.04 -9.44
C GLU A 42 -21.01 9.01 -8.46
N LYS A 43 -21.77 9.55 -7.49
CA LYS A 43 -21.25 10.50 -6.49
C LYS A 43 -19.97 10.03 -5.80
N LEU A 44 -19.86 8.72 -5.53
CA LEU A 44 -18.76 8.08 -4.80
C LEU A 44 -17.87 7.22 -5.73
N GLY A 45 -17.92 7.46 -7.04
CA GLY A 45 -17.18 6.72 -8.07
C GLY A 45 -15.67 6.98 -8.09
N THR A 46 -15.18 8.01 -7.41
CA THR A 46 -13.75 8.34 -7.26
C THR A 46 -13.45 8.93 -5.88
N THR A 47 -12.24 8.70 -5.35
CA THR A 47 -11.80 9.33 -4.09
C THR A 47 -11.41 10.79 -4.25
N LEU A 48 -11.10 11.26 -5.47
CA LEU A 48 -10.64 12.63 -5.74
C LEU A 48 -11.59 13.70 -5.16
N LEU A 49 -12.89 13.40 -5.10
CA LEU A 49 -13.93 14.32 -4.62
C LEU A 49 -14.28 14.14 -3.12
N TYR A 50 -13.54 13.34 -2.35
CA TYR A 50 -13.82 13.08 -0.92
C TYR A 50 -13.86 14.36 -0.06
N LEU A 51 -13.05 15.37 -0.40
CA LEU A 51 -13.05 16.69 0.26
C LEU A 51 -14.17 17.63 -0.25
N SER A 52 -15.12 17.11 -1.05
CA SER A 52 -16.21 17.91 -1.61
C SER A 52 -17.15 18.46 -0.54
N ASN A 53 -17.60 19.69 -0.75
CA ASN A 53 -18.50 20.42 0.13
C ASN A 53 -19.94 19.85 0.21
N ASN A 54 -20.35 19.03 -0.76
CA ASN A 54 -21.67 18.39 -0.82
C ASN A 54 -21.65 16.91 -0.36
N TRP A 55 -20.51 16.38 0.08
CA TRP A 55 -20.44 15.06 0.74
C TRP A 55 -20.76 15.22 2.24
N SER A 56 -21.51 14.27 2.77
CA SER A 56 -21.81 14.12 4.18
C SER A 56 -20.75 13.27 4.89
N GLU A 57 -20.69 13.34 6.23
CA GLU A 57 -19.77 12.50 7.01
C GLU A 57 -20.02 11.01 6.81
N ALA A 58 -21.28 10.58 6.67
CA ALA A 58 -21.61 9.19 6.39
C ALA A 58 -21.09 8.71 5.03
N GLU A 59 -21.07 9.57 4.01
CA GLU A 59 -20.49 9.26 2.69
C GLU A 59 -18.96 9.17 2.76
N ARG A 60 -18.31 10.07 3.50
CA ARG A 60 -16.85 10.01 3.75
C ARG A 60 -16.46 8.77 4.55
N GLU A 61 -17.20 8.45 5.61
CA GLU A 61 -16.99 7.25 6.41
C GLU A 61 -17.18 5.97 5.57
N ALA A 62 -18.23 5.91 4.75
CA ALA A 62 -18.48 4.78 3.85
C ALA A 62 -17.32 4.59 2.85
N VAL A 63 -16.84 5.66 2.21
CA VAL A 63 -15.68 5.57 1.30
C VAL A 63 -14.42 5.16 2.04
N ARG A 64 -14.11 5.77 3.19
CA ARG A 64 -12.95 5.39 4.01
C ARG A 64 -12.95 3.92 4.42
N LEU A 65 -14.10 3.40 4.88
CA LEU A 65 -14.25 1.98 5.22
C LEU A 65 -14.08 1.08 3.99
N ARG A 66 -14.63 1.48 2.84
CA ARG A 66 -14.49 0.76 1.56
C ARG A 66 -13.02 0.64 1.14
N LEU A 67 -12.25 1.72 1.21
CA LEU A 67 -10.81 1.74 0.90
C LEU A 67 -10.01 0.83 1.85
N LEU A 68 -10.27 0.89 3.16
CA LEU A 68 -9.62 0.04 4.16
C LEU A 68 -9.96 -1.45 3.95
N ILE A 69 -11.20 -1.78 3.60
CA ILE A 69 -11.63 -3.15 3.24
C ILE A 69 -10.97 -3.59 1.92
N ASN A 70 -10.78 -2.67 0.97
CA ASN A 70 -10.02 -2.93 -0.25
C ASN A 70 -8.50 -3.02 -0.02
N GLY A 71 -8.02 -2.84 1.22
CA GLY A 71 -6.63 -2.98 1.62
C GLY A 71 -5.74 -1.78 1.25
N ASP A 72 -6.34 -0.62 0.96
CA ASP A 72 -5.62 0.57 0.54
C ASP A 72 -4.81 1.19 1.67
N THR A 73 -3.68 1.80 1.31
CA THR A 73 -2.75 2.49 2.21
C THR A 73 -2.71 3.99 1.96
N HIS A 74 -3.25 4.44 0.82
CA HIS A 74 -3.25 5.81 0.34
C HIS A 74 -4.62 6.20 -0.21
N ILE A 75 -4.88 7.50 -0.29
CA ILE A 75 -6.11 8.06 -0.85
C ILE A 75 -5.80 9.31 -1.70
N ASP A 76 -6.22 9.28 -2.95
CA ASP A 76 -6.09 10.37 -3.91
C ASP A 76 -7.19 11.41 -3.71
N LEU A 77 -6.82 12.67 -3.48
CA LEU A 77 -7.73 13.76 -3.10
C LEU A 77 -7.45 15.04 -3.89
N TYR A 78 -8.47 15.66 -4.48
CA TYR A 78 -8.39 17.06 -4.90
C TYR A 78 -8.42 18.00 -3.70
N VAL A 79 -7.63 19.08 -3.77
CA VAL A 79 -7.70 20.25 -2.86
C VAL A 79 -8.39 21.46 -3.49
N ARG A 80 -8.75 21.38 -4.77
CA ARG A 80 -9.66 22.29 -5.48
C ARG A 80 -10.33 21.55 -6.64
N ALA A 81 -11.59 21.89 -6.88
CA ALA A 81 -12.43 21.39 -7.96
C ALA A 81 -13.66 22.32 -8.01
N SER A 82 -13.56 23.47 -8.68
CA SER A 82 -14.54 24.55 -8.55
C SER A 82 -15.73 24.45 -9.51
N SER A 83 -15.63 23.66 -10.57
CA SER A 83 -16.72 23.46 -11.53
C SER A 83 -17.80 22.52 -10.96
N SER A 84 -18.99 23.04 -10.70
CA SER A 84 -20.12 22.23 -10.21
C SER A 84 -20.83 21.44 -11.32
N THR A 85 -20.57 21.74 -12.60
CA THR A 85 -21.11 20.99 -13.74
C THR A 85 -20.15 19.91 -14.25
N ALA A 86 -18.90 19.94 -13.80
CA ALA A 86 -17.87 18.95 -14.11
C ALA A 86 -18.11 17.58 -13.49
N TYR A 87 -18.60 17.58 -12.24
CA TYR A 87 -18.53 16.44 -11.36
C TYR A 87 -19.93 15.96 -10.94
N PRO A 88 -20.07 14.66 -10.62
CA PRO A 88 -21.33 14.07 -10.17
C PRO A 88 -22.06 14.88 -9.12
N HIS A 89 -23.37 15.05 -9.31
CA HIS A 89 -24.29 15.62 -8.34
C HIS A 89 -23.89 17.01 -7.80
N GLY A 90 -23.15 17.81 -8.57
CA GLY A 90 -22.72 19.15 -8.16
C GLY A 90 -21.53 19.18 -7.21
N SER A 91 -20.72 18.13 -7.18
CA SER A 91 -19.58 18.02 -6.26
C SER A 91 -18.50 19.06 -6.56
N THR A 92 -18.05 19.79 -5.53
CA THR A 92 -16.99 20.80 -5.66
C THR A 92 -16.06 20.78 -4.45
N VAL A 93 -14.77 20.95 -4.68
CA VAL A 93 -13.75 21.16 -3.63
C VAL A 93 -13.33 22.63 -3.68
N LYS A 94 -13.47 23.34 -2.55
CA LYS A 94 -13.17 24.76 -2.46
C LYS A 94 -11.66 24.98 -2.30
N ALA A 95 -11.04 25.71 -3.23
CA ALA A 95 -9.67 26.21 -3.05
C ALA A 95 -9.56 27.02 -1.74
N GLY A 96 -8.59 26.68 -0.89
CA GLY A 96 -8.45 27.28 0.44
C GLY A 96 -9.59 26.92 1.42
N GLY A 97 -10.27 25.78 1.21
CA GLY A 97 -11.12 25.16 2.22
C GLY A 97 -10.29 24.64 3.40
N SER A 98 -10.92 24.49 4.57
CA SER A 98 -10.28 23.93 5.77
C SER A 98 -10.45 22.41 5.79
N TYR A 99 -9.38 21.69 5.46
CA TYR A 99 -9.39 20.23 5.26
C TYR A 99 -8.57 19.45 6.29
N LEU A 100 -7.85 20.15 7.19
CA LEU A 100 -6.90 19.55 8.13
C LEU A 100 -7.53 18.44 8.98
N SER A 101 -8.79 18.61 9.41
CA SER A 101 -9.52 17.60 10.20
C SER A 101 -9.73 16.29 9.42
N TYR A 102 -10.22 16.38 8.18
CA TYR A 102 -10.47 15.21 7.33
C TYR A 102 -9.17 14.50 6.93
N LEU A 103 -8.11 15.26 6.63
CA LEU A 103 -6.79 14.71 6.30
C LEU A 103 -6.15 14.02 7.52
N THR A 104 -6.31 14.60 8.71
CA THR A 104 -5.87 13.98 9.98
C THR A 104 -6.66 12.71 10.29
N GLU A 105 -7.98 12.72 10.06
CA GLU A 105 -8.86 11.55 10.23
C GLU A 105 -8.46 10.39 9.32
N LEU A 106 -8.22 10.66 8.03
CA LEU A 106 -7.72 9.67 7.06
C LEU A 106 -6.39 9.08 7.50
N LYS A 107 -5.41 9.94 7.85
CA LYS A 107 -4.08 9.51 8.32
C LYS A 107 -4.17 8.65 9.60
N ASN A 108 -5.03 9.03 10.55
CA ASN A 108 -5.26 8.27 11.78
C ASN A 108 -5.98 6.93 11.53
N ALA A 109 -6.77 6.83 10.46
CA ALA A 109 -7.41 5.59 10.04
C ALA A 109 -6.49 4.66 9.21
N GLY A 110 -5.27 5.10 8.88
CA GLY A 110 -4.31 4.33 8.09
C GLY A 110 -4.31 4.62 6.58
N LEU A 111 -5.06 5.61 6.12
CA LEU A 111 -5.05 6.06 4.72
C LEU A 111 -4.21 7.34 4.60
N SER A 112 -3.05 7.23 3.96
CA SER A 112 -2.14 8.36 3.72
C SER A 112 -2.65 9.26 2.59
N PRO A 113 -2.97 10.55 2.85
CA PRO A 113 -3.44 11.45 1.80
C PRO A 113 -2.37 11.74 0.75
N VAL A 114 -2.76 11.71 -0.53
CA VAL A 114 -2.02 12.27 -1.67
C VAL A 114 -2.85 13.38 -2.29
N LEU A 115 -2.28 14.58 -2.35
CA LEU A 115 -3.02 15.80 -2.71
C LEU A 115 -2.77 16.17 -4.18
N TRP A 116 -3.83 16.06 -4.98
CA TRP A 116 -3.90 16.44 -6.38
C TRP A 116 -4.25 17.93 -6.46
N LEU A 117 -3.31 18.72 -6.95
CA LEU A 117 -3.33 20.17 -6.81
C LEU A 117 -4.17 20.85 -7.89
N THR A 118 -4.44 20.21 -9.03
CA THR A 118 -5.22 20.78 -10.15
C THR A 118 -6.03 19.69 -10.85
N PRO A 119 -7.32 19.91 -11.17
CA PRO A 119 -8.10 18.99 -11.99
C PRO A 119 -7.84 19.15 -13.51
N GLU A 120 -8.34 18.19 -14.30
CA GLU A 120 -8.23 18.10 -15.77
C GLU A 120 -8.78 19.32 -16.57
N SER A 121 -8.47 19.41 -17.86
CA SER A 121 -8.82 20.58 -18.71
C SER A 121 -10.31 20.79 -18.93
N LYS A 122 -11.09 19.70 -18.88
CA LYS A 122 -12.54 19.69 -19.19
C LYS A 122 -13.33 20.62 -18.25
N HIS A 123 -12.69 21.05 -17.15
CA HIS A 123 -13.27 21.84 -16.06
C HIS A 123 -12.55 23.20 -15.95
N PRO A 124 -12.91 24.19 -16.79
CA PRO A 124 -11.98 25.21 -17.27
C PRO A 124 -11.47 26.24 -16.24
N VAL A 125 -11.87 26.21 -14.98
CA VAL A 125 -11.63 27.33 -14.05
C VAL A 125 -10.33 27.18 -13.24
N ASP A 126 -9.98 25.96 -12.82
CA ASP A 126 -8.94 25.77 -11.79
C ASP A 126 -7.50 25.87 -12.31
N HIS A 127 -7.26 25.51 -13.58
CA HIS A 127 -5.93 25.62 -14.22
C HIS A 127 -5.64 26.99 -14.86
N GLN A 128 -6.65 27.87 -14.96
CA GLN A 128 -6.51 29.22 -15.54
C GLN A 128 -5.77 30.19 -14.61
N GLY A 129 -5.42 31.37 -15.14
CA GLY A 129 -4.71 32.42 -14.42
C GLY A 129 -3.19 32.42 -14.68
N THR A 130 -2.44 33.15 -13.84
CA THR A 130 -0.98 33.26 -13.97
C THR A 130 -0.26 32.13 -13.24
N MET A 131 0.96 31.78 -13.68
CA MET A 131 1.77 30.77 -13.00
C MET A 131 2.11 31.17 -11.56
N ASP A 132 2.27 32.47 -11.27
CA ASP A 132 2.47 32.96 -9.91
C ASP A 132 1.26 32.70 -9.00
N ALA A 133 0.04 32.85 -9.53
CA ALA A 133 -1.18 32.52 -8.77
C ALA A 133 -1.30 31.01 -8.51
N GLN A 134 -0.91 30.19 -9.50
CA GLN A 134 -0.87 28.73 -9.37
C GLN A 134 0.17 28.29 -8.31
N LYS A 135 1.39 28.84 -8.36
CA LYS A 135 2.44 28.62 -7.34
C LYS A 135 2.00 29.07 -5.94
N ALA A 136 1.38 30.25 -5.83
CA ALA A 136 0.89 30.77 -4.56
C ALA A 136 -0.17 29.85 -3.93
N PHE A 137 -1.11 29.34 -4.73
CA PHE A 137 -2.09 28.34 -4.28
C PHE A 137 -1.40 27.05 -3.81
N MET A 138 -0.52 26.48 -4.63
CA MET A 138 0.20 25.24 -4.30
C MET A 138 1.04 25.40 -3.01
N ASN A 139 1.72 26.53 -2.83
CA ASN A 139 2.49 26.82 -1.63
C ASN A 139 1.59 26.98 -0.38
N SER A 140 0.37 27.53 -0.51
CA SER A 140 -0.59 27.57 0.62
C SER A 140 -1.08 26.17 1.02
N VAL A 141 -1.35 25.30 0.05
CA VAL A 141 -1.73 23.89 0.31
C VAL A 141 -0.62 23.14 1.03
N VAL A 142 0.64 23.36 0.64
CA VAL A 142 1.80 22.80 1.35
C VAL A 142 1.87 23.33 2.78
N ALA A 143 1.83 24.65 2.96
CA ALA A 143 1.91 25.28 4.28
C ALA A 143 0.83 24.79 5.26
N ASP A 144 -0.39 24.55 4.77
CA ASP A 144 -1.52 24.10 5.60
C ASP A 144 -1.50 22.57 5.88
N TYR A 145 -0.98 21.75 4.96
CA TYR A 145 -1.25 20.30 4.95
C TYR A 145 -0.03 19.35 4.88
N ASP A 146 1.21 19.84 4.79
CA ASP A 146 2.41 18.97 4.65
C ASP A 146 2.57 17.94 5.79
N GLY A 147 2.23 18.33 7.03
CA GLY A 147 2.29 17.45 8.21
C GLY A 147 1.34 16.24 8.18
N VAL A 148 0.29 16.30 7.36
CA VAL A 148 -0.73 15.23 7.21
C VAL A 148 -0.71 14.55 5.85
N THR A 149 0.10 15.03 4.91
CA THR A 149 0.18 14.54 3.52
C THR A 149 1.38 13.62 3.32
N SER A 150 1.25 12.63 2.43
CA SER A 150 2.36 11.74 2.02
C SER A 150 3.06 12.25 0.76
N ALA A 151 2.30 12.70 -0.24
CA ALA A 151 2.82 13.23 -1.51
C ALA A 151 1.88 14.25 -2.17
N TYR A 152 2.40 14.95 -3.17
CA TYR A 152 1.67 15.91 -3.99
C TYR A 152 1.68 15.48 -5.46
N VAL A 153 0.58 15.67 -6.17
CA VAL A 153 0.50 15.52 -7.64
C VAL A 153 0.10 16.86 -8.24
N VAL A 154 0.89 17.38 -9.18
CA VAL A 154 0.72 18.77 -9.69
C VAL A 154 -0.65 18.99 -10.35
N CYS A 155 -1.13 17.98 -11.08
CA CYS A 155 -2.33 18.05 -11.90
C CYS A 155 -2.85 16.66 -12.26
N LEU A 156 -4.17 16.53 -12.44
CA LEU A 156 -4.77 15.52 -13.31
C LEU A 156 -4.61 15.98 -14.76
N GLU A 157 -4.22 15.04 -15.63
CA GLU A 157 -4.05 15.21 -17.08
C GLU A 157 -3.34 16.53 -17.48
N CYS A 158 -2.17 16.80 -16.87
CA CYS A 158 -1.46 18.09 -16.97
C CYS A 158 -1.24 18.60 -18.42
N ASP A 159 -1.01 17.67 -19.35
CA ASP A 159 -0.65 17.96 -20.74
C ASP A 159 -1.83 18.40 -21.62
N GLU A 160 -3.07 18.32 -21.11
CA GLU A 160 -4.22 18.92 -21.79
C GLU A 160 -4.22 20.46 -21.73
N TYR A 161 -3.55 21.08 -20.74
CA TYR A 161 -3.67 22.53 -20.48
C TYR A 161 -2.37 23.28 -20.13
N TRP A 162 -1.32 22.61 -19.68
CA TRP A 162 0.01 23.22 -19.46
C TRP A 162 1.08 22.52 -20.29
N ASN A 163 2.08 23.27 -20.74
CA ASN A 163 3.24 22.68 -21.40
C ASN A 163 4.26 22.13 -20.38
N ALA A 164 5.19 21.30 -20.84
CA ALA A 164 6.21 20.68 -19.99
C ALA A 164 7.04 21.70 -19.17
N ALA A 165 7.37 22.88 -19.71
CA ALA A 165 8.12 23.88 -18.97
C ALA A 165 7.31 24.47 -17.81
N GLN A 166 6.00 24.69 -17.99
CA GLN A 166 5.10 25.13 -16.94
C GLN A 166 4.95 24.08 -15.83
N VAL A 167 4.78 22.81 -16.20
CA VAL A 167 4.67 21.71 -15.21
C VAL A 167 5.95 21.56 -14.40
N ASN A 168 7.12 21.57 -15.04
CA ASN A 168 8.41 21.50 -14.34
C ASN A 168 8.68 22.73 -13.43
N ASP A 169 8.23 23.93 -13.81
CA ASP A 169 8.31 25.14 -13.00
C ASP A 169 7.42 25.04 -11.73
N LEU A 170 6.24 24.42 -11.84
CA LEU A 170 5.38 24.11 -10.69
C LEU A 170 5.98 23.04 -9.76
N VAL A 171 6.55 21.96 -10.31
CA VAL A 171 7.30 20.94 -9.53
C VAL A 171 8.48 21.58 -8.80
N THR A 172 9.26 22.41 -9.50
CA THR A 172 10.42 23.10 -8.92
C THR A 172 10.01 24.03 -7.78
N ASN A 173 8.91 24.77 -7.94
CA ASN A 173 8.35 25.60 -6.87
C ASN A 173 7.91 24.76 -5.65
N LEU A 174 7.23 23.63 -5.86
CA LEU A 174 6.82 22.74 -4.76
C LEU A 174 8.03 22.21 -3.96
N LYS A 175 9.12 21.84 -4.65
CA LYS A 175 10.38 21.39 -4.03
C LYS A 175 11.08 22.43 -3.15
N LEU A 176 10.71 23.72 -3.26
CA LEU A 176 11.21 24.77 -2.35
C LEU A 176 10.38 24.86 -1.06
N SER A 177 9.15 24.34 -1.07
CA SER A 177 8.18 24.44 0.02
C SER A 177 8.01 23.16 0.83
N THR A 178 8.39 22.00 0.28
CA THR A 178 8.27 20.69 0.94
C THR A 178 9.42 19.73 0.60
N SER A 179 9.65 18.75 1.47
CA SER A 179 10.51 17.58 1.23
C SER A 179 9.74 16.31 0.84
N LYS A 180 8.42 16.39 0.64
CA LYS A 180 7.58 15.26 0.21
C LYS A 180 7.79 14.95 -1.28
N PRO A 181 7.59 13.69 -1.69
CA PRO A 181 7.42 13.31 -3.09
C PRO A 181 6.48 14.21 -3.90
N ILE A 182 6.94 14.62 -5.09
CA ILE A 182 6.10 15.32 -6.07
C ILE A 182 5.99 14.48 -7.35
N GLY A 183 4.75 14.09 -7.66
CA GLY A 183 4.39 13.34 -8.84
C GLY A 183 3.84 14.21 -9.97
N VAL A 184 4.02 13.73 -11.21
CA VAL A 184 3.34 14.27 -12.40
C VAL A 184 2.52 13.15 -13.03
N HIS A 185 1.25 13.47 -13.30
CA HIS A 185 0.30 12.61 -13.99
C HIS A 185 -0.12 13.28 -15.30
N LEU A 186 -0.11 12.51 -16.39
CA LEU A 186 -0.49 12.94 -17.74
C LEU A 186 -1.61 12.02 -18.25
N THR A 187 -2.26 12.45 -19.32
CA THR A 187 -3.21 11.66 -20.11
C THR A 187 -2.67 10.25 -20.50
N PRO A 188 -3.51 9.30 -20.99
CA PRO A 188 -3.11 7.90 -21.09
C PRO A 188 -1.81 7.64 -21.86
N GLY A 189 -0.85 6.99 -21.19
CA GLY A 189 0.43 6.59 -21.76
C GLY A 189 1.63 7.48 -21.41
N VAL A 190 2.83 6.99 -21.71
CA VAL A 190 4.10 7.62 -21.29
C VAL A 190 4.37 8.88 -22.12
N GLY A 191 4.20 10.04 -21.49
CA GLY A 191 4.32 11.37 -22.11
C GLY A 191 2.99 11.99 -22.57
N GLY A 192 1.84 11.38 -22.20
CA GLY A 192 0.50 11.87 -22.52
C GLY A 192 0.18 11.92 -24.03
N ILE A 193 -0.81 12.73 -24.40
CA ILE A 193 -1.31 12.96 -25.77
C ILE A 193 -0.16 13.28 -26.74
N THR A 194 0.86 13.99 -26.25
CA THR A 194 2.00 14.45 -27.06
C THR A 194 3.16 13.44 -27.11
N GLY A 195 3.15 12.41 -26.28
CA GLY A 195 4.28 11.49 -26.08
C GLY A 195 5.54 12.15 -25.51
N ASN A 196 5.45 13.39 -25.01
CA ASN A 196 6.57 14.17 -24.55
C ASN A 196 6.95 13.78 -23.11
N THR A 197 8.11 13.17 -22.91
CA THR A 197 8.56 12.74 -21.58
C THR A 197 9.17 13.86 -20.73
N THR A 198 9.47 15.04 -21.31
CA THR A 198 10.09 16.16 -20.56
C THR A 198 9.21 16.73 -19.45
N TYR A 199 7.89 16.47 -19.49
CA TYR A 199 6.98 16.76 -18.38
C TYR A 199 7.40 16.15 -17.04
N TYR A 200 8.16 15.04 -17.07
CA TYR A 200 8.61 14.34 -15.87
C TYR A 200 9.97 14.81 -15.35
N ASP A 201 10.72 15.66 -16.06
CA ASP A 201 12.15 15.92 -15.80
C ASP A 201 12.45 16.25 -14.33
N GLN A 202 11.69 17.17 -13.73
CA GLN A 202 11.83 17.57 -12.32
C GLN A 202 11.04 16.71 -11.32
N ALA A 203 10.10 15.88 -11.79
CA ALA A 203 9.24 15.05 -10.94
C ALA A 203 10.04 13.91 -10.26
N ASP A 204 9.65 13.57 -9.04
CA ASP A 204 10.22 12.43 -8.31
C ASP A 204 9.57 11.12 -8.77
N TYR A 205 8.26 11.18 -9.06
CA TYR A 205 7.43 10.03 -9.44
C TYR A 205 6.65 10.29 -10.72
N ILE A 206 6.52 9.25 -11.54
CA ILE A 206 5.57 9.20 -12.66
C ILE A 206 4.29 8.56 -12.13
N PHE A 207 3.18 9.30 -12.18
CA PHE A 207 1.84 8.78 -11.92
C PHE A 207 1.22 8.41 -13.27
N LEU A 208 1.43 7.16 -13.69
CA LEU A 208 1.12 6.67 -15.03
C LEU A 208 -0.35 6.25 -15.16
N GLN A 209 -1.06 6.87 -16.10
CA GLN A 209 -2.39 6.46 -16.55
C GLN A 209 -2.28 5.42 -17.67
N ILE A 210 -3.11 4.38 -17.62
CA ILE A 210 -3.15 3.27 -18.58
C ILE A 210 -4.59 3.00 -19.01
N GLY A 211 -4.83 3.07 -20.32
CA GLY A 211 -6.17 2.95 -20.89
C GLY A 211 -6.91 4.29 -20.92
N ASP A 212 -7.83 4.44 -21.87
CA ASP A 212 -8.77 5.56 -21.92
C ASP A 212 -10.12 5.09 -21.38
N HIS A 213 -10.55 5.73 -20.29
CA HIS A 213 -11.83 5.46 -19.64
C HIS A 213 -12.99 6.31 -20.21
N THR A 214 -12.72 7.24 -21.14
CA THR A 214 -13.71 8.19 -21.69
C THR A 214 -14.33 7.76 -23.02
N SER A 215 -13.55 7.18 -23.95
CA SER A 215 -14.09 6.59 -25.20
C SER A 215 -14.51 5.13 -25.04
N GLY A 216 -13.87 4.39 -24.13
CA GLY A 216 -13.99 2.93 -24.03
C GLY A 216 -13.21 2.16 -25.12
N ASP A 217 -12.63 2.85 -26.11
CA ASP A 217 -11.89 2.23 -27.22
C ASP A 217 -10.50 1.72 -26.80
N PHE A 218 -9.98 2.18 -25.65
CA PHE A 218 -8.66 1.80 -25.15
C PHE A 218 -8.73 1.21 -23.74
N ILE A 219 -9.39 0.05 -23.60
CA ILE A 219 -9.08 -0.87 -22.50
C ILE A 219 -7.69 -1.41 -22.78
N ALA A 220 -6.68 -0.92 -22.06
CA ALA A 220 -5.34 -1.46 -22.17
C ALA A 220 -5.33 -2.92 -21.69
N ASP A 221 -5.08 -3.84 -22.61
CA ASP A 221 -4.75 -5.22 -22.28
C ASP A 221 -3.46 -5.29 -21.45
N THR A 222 -3.22 -6.44 -20.83
CA THR A 222 -2.07 -6.66 -19.95
C THR A 222 -0.73 -6.40 -20.63
N ASP A 223 -0.55 -6.77 -21.90
CA ASP A 223 0.72 -6.62 -22.60
C ASP A 223 1.00 -5.14 -22.92
N THR A 224 -0.03 -4.42 -23.38
CA THR A 224 -0.01 -2.96 -23.56
C THR A 224 0.32 -2.24 -22.25
N ALA A 225 -0.33 -2.62 -21.16
CA ALA A 225 -0.09 -2.01 -19.84
C ALA A 225 1.35 -2.25 -19.33
N VAL A 226 1.86 -3.47 -19.46
CA VAL A 226 3.24 -3.83 -19.09
C VAL A 226 4.27 -3.12 -19.98
N ALA A 227 3.99 -2.97 -21.28
CA ALA A 227 4.85 -2.21 -22.19
C ALA A 227 4.92 -0.72 -21.83
N MET A 228 3.78 -0.11 -21.46
CA MET A 228 3.74 1.28 -20.97
C MET A 228 4.55 1.45 -19.68
N LEU A 229 4.36 0.57 -18.69
CA LEU A 229 5.15 0.59 -17.45
C LEU A 229 6.65 0.47 -17.73
N LYS A 230 7.07 -0.47 -18.58
CA LYS A 230 8.50 -0.63 -18.96
C LYS A 230 9.06 0.61 -19.67
N LYS A 231 8.29 1.25 -20.55
CA LYS A 231 8.67 2.52 -21.19
C LYS A 231 8.82 3.66 -20.16
N ALA A 232 7.99 3.70 -19.12
CA ALA A 232 8.10 4.70 -18.05
C ALA A 232 9.30 4.43 -17.12
N LEU A 233 9.51 3.18 -16.70
CA LEU A 233 10.66 2.79 -15.87
C LEU A 233 12.01 3.04 -16.57
N ALA A 234 12.05 2.90 -17.90
CA ALA A 234 13.23 3.22 -18.72
C ALA A 234 13.64 4.71 -18.68
N LEU A 235 12.79 5.60 -18.14
CA LEU A 235 13.14 7.01 -17.88
C LEU A 235 13.94 7.21 -16.58
N GLY A 236 14.22 6.13 -15.82
CA GLY A 236 15.02 6.18 -14.60
C GLY A 236 14.30 6.81 -13.40
N LYS A 237 12.97 6.83 -13.42
CA LYS A 237 12.12 7.37 -12.35
C LYS A 237 11.22 6.28 -11.77
N ALA A 238 10.86 6.40 -10.50
CA ALA A 238 9.90 5.50 -9.88
C ALA A 238 8.50 5.73 -10.49
N VAL A 239 7.78 4.64 -10.75
CA VAL A 239 6.46 4.67 -11.40
C VAL A 239 5.40 4.13 -10.46
N ILE A 240 4.42 4.97 -10.16
CA ILE A 240 3.14 4.56 -9.59
C ILE A 240 2.18 4.50 -10.77
N VAL A 241 1.62 3.33 -11.04
CA VAL A 241 0.63 3.20 -12.11
C VAL A 241 -0.73 3.56 -11.52
N SER A 242 -1.05 4.86 -11.55
CA SER A 242 -2.06 5.50 -10.71
C SER A 242 -3.48 5.26 -11.16
N GLU A 243 -3.69 5.01 -12.45
CA GLU A 243 -5.03 4.90 -13.00
C GLU A 243 -5.07 3.88 -14.14
N TYR A 244 -6.08 3.00 -14.09
CA TYR A 244 -6.42 2.06 -15.17
C TYR A 244 -7.85 2.32 -15.61
N ALA A 245 -8.21 2.03 -16.86
CA ALA A 245 -9.61 1.98 -17.31
C ALA A 245 -10.41 0.77 -16.73
N LEU A 246 -10.29 0.51 -15.42
CA LEU A 246 -10.91 -0.57 -14.65
C LEU A 246 -11.18 -0.10 -13.20
N TYR A 247 -12.30 -0.52 -12.61
CA TYR A 247 -12.66 -0.17 -11.22
C TYR A 247 -11.91 -1.02 -10.19
N SER A 248 -11.41 -0.36 -9.14
CA SER A 248 -10.40 -0.88 -8.20
C SER A 248 -10.78 -2.14 -7.40
N GLU A 249 -12.08 -2.37 -7.20
CA GLU A 249 -12.58 -3.55 -6.49
C GLU A 249 -12.73 -4.78 -7.39
N SER A 250 -12.72 -4.59 -8.72
CA SER A 250 -12.88 -5.67 -9.69
C SER A 250 -11.70 -6.64 -9.69
N SER A 251 -11.98 -7.92 -9.97
CA SER A 251 -10.94 -8.94 -10.11
C SER A 251 -9.95 -8.64 -11.25
N ALA A 252 -10.43 -8.00 -12.32
CA ALA A 252 -9.60 -7.60 -13.46
C ALA A 252 -8.59 -6.50 -13.06
N ALA A 253 -9.06 -5.45 -12.38
CA ALA A 253 -8.18 -4.36 -11.92
C ALA A 253 -7.12 -4.89 -10.95
N LYS A 254 -7.53 -5.72 -9.98
CA LYS A 254 -6.59 -6.32 -9.01
C LYS A 254 -5.56 -7.24 -9.64
N ALA A 255 -5.96 -8.07 -10.61
CA ALA A 255 -5.05 -8.93 -11.36
C ALA A 255 -4.05 -8.13 -12.21
N LEU A 256 -4.51 -7.04 -12.85
CA LEU A 256 -3.62 -6.13 -13.59
C LEU A 256 -2.64 -5.42 -12.64
N GLY A 257 -3.12 -4.94 -11.49
CA GLY A 257 -2.30 -4.34 -10.44
C GLY A 257 -1.22 -5.28 -9.91
N ASP A 258 -1.55 -6.55 -9.66
CA ASP A 258 -0.58 -7.59 -9.24
C ASP A 258 0.51 -7.80 -10.31
N ILE A 259 0.14 -7.81 -11.60
CA ILE A 259 1.08 -7.97 -12.71
C ILE A 259 1.99 -6.75 -12.84
N LEU A 260 1.44 -5.54 -12.83
CA LEU A 260 2.22 -4.29 -12.93
C LEU A 260 3.18 -4.13 -11.74
N CYS A 261 2.72 -4.49 -10.54
CA CYS A 261 3.54 -4.59 -9.34
C CYS A 261 4.74 -5.53 -9.52
N ALA A 262 4.50 -6.75 -10.04
CA ALA A 262 5.55 -7.72 -10.34
C ALA A 262 6.46 -7.31 -11.52
N GLN A 263 6.07 -6.33 -12.33
CA GLN A 263 6.89 -5.75 -13.41
C GLN A 263 7.65 -4.49 -13.00
N GLY A 264 7.71 -4.16 -11.70
CA GLY A 264 8.56 -3.10 -11.15
C GLY A 264 7.86 -1.76 -10.89
N ALA A 265 6.54 -1.69 -10.98
CA ALA A 265 5.81 -0.55 -10.43
C ALA A 265 6.06 -0.45 -8.91
N LEU A 266 6.18 0.77 -8.39
CA LEU A 266 6.26 1.02 -6.94
C LEU A 266 4.89 0.94 -6.27
N GLY A 267 3.84 1.24 -7.03
CA GLY A 267 2.47 1.23 -6.56
C GLY A 267 1.43 1.23 -7.66
N THR A 268 0.18 1.07 -7.23
CA THR A 268 -1.00 0.81 -8.06
C THR A 268 -2.17 1.63 -7.53
N GLY A 269 -2.78 2.47 -8.37
CA GLY A 269 -3.88 3.33 -7.93
C GLY A 269 -5.28 2.81 -8.24
N ASN A 270 -5.45 1.71 -8.98
CA ASN A 270 -6.75 1.04 -9.15
C ASN A 270 -6.73 -0.41 -8.64
N GLY A 271 -6.29 -0.60 -7.40
CA GLY A 271 -6.34 -1.88 -6.68
C GLY A 271 -5.31 -2.94 -7.11
N ARG A 272 -5.00 -3.85 -6.17
CA ARG A 272 -4.18 -5.07 -6.33
C ARG A 272 -4.50 -6.05 -5.19
N ASN A 273 -4.08 -7.31 -5.28
CA ASN A 273 -4.17 -8.26 -4.16
C ASN A 273 -2.88 -8.30 -3.32
N VAL A 274 -1.70 -8.11 -3.93
CA VAL A 274 -0.42 -8.14 -3.22
C VAL A 274 -0.22 -6.90 -2.35
N ASN A 275 0.42 -7.06 -1.18
CA ASN A 275 0.56 -5.95 -0.24
C ASN A 275 1.72 -5.00 -0.58
N PHE A 276 2.82 -5.50 -1.16
CA PHE A 276 4.02 -4.71 -1.44
C PHE A 276 4.40 -4.75 -2.92
N CYS A 277 4.93 -3.62 -3.42
CA CYS A 277 5.39 -3.41 -4.80
C CYS A 277 6.73 -2.66 -4.76
N GLY A 278 7.41 -2.55 -5.90
CA GLY A 278 8.77 -1.99 -5.95
C GLY A 278 9.84 -3.02 -5.60
N GLN A 279 9.95 -4.10 -6.39
CA GLN A 279 11.26 -4.76 -6.52
C GLN A 279 12.19 -3.74 -7.17
N GLY A 280 13.05 -3.12 -6.35
CA GLY A 280 13.76 -1.90 -6.73
C GLY A 280 14.62 -2.06 -7.99
N LEU A 281 14.86 -0.93 -8.66
CA LEU A 281 15.89 -0.78 -9.68
C LEU A 281 17.27 -0.96 -9.03
N ALA A 282 17.65 -2.23 -8.79
CA ALA A 282 19.02 -2.57 -8.43
C ALA A 282 19.95 -2.13 -9.57
N GLU A 283 20.98 -1.37 -9.24
CA GLU A 283 21.93 -0.84 -10.21
C GLU A 283 22.52 -1.95 -11.07
N ALA A 284 22.70 -1.68 -12.36
CA ALA A 284 23.11 -2.66 -13.35
C ALA A 284 24.55 -3.17 -13.09
N ALA A 285 24.67 -4.28 -12.36
CA ALA A 285 25.87 -5.11 -12.35
C ALA A 285 25.94 -5.93 -13.65
N SER A 286 27.02 -5.77 -14.40
CA SER A 286 27.20 -6.31 -15.75
C SER A 286 27.58 -7.80 -15.80
N SER A 287 27.30 -8.40 -16.97
CA SER A 287 27.85 -9.64 -17.57
C SER A 287 27.46 -11.02 -17.01
N ASP A 288 26.77 -11.77 -17.89
CA ASP A 288 26.84 -13.22 -18.17
C ASP A 288 26.89 -14.24 -17.02
N SER A 289 25.79 -14.96 -16.79
CA SER A 289 25.57 -16.32 -17.35
C SER A 289 24.29 -17.00 -16.85
N ASP A 290 23.73 -17.88 -17.68
CA ASP A 290 22.78 -18.98 -17.41
C ASP A 290 21.47 -18.69 -16.65
N SER A 291 20.48 -18.23 -17.43
CA SER A 291 19.14 -17.83 -17.00
C SER A 291 18.13 -18.95 -16.67
N GLU A 292 18.57 -20.16 -16.28
CA GLU A 292 17.65 -21.25 -15.89
C GLU A 292 17.76 -21.72 -14.42
N ALA A 293 18.82 -21.34 -13.69
CA ALA A 293 18.96 -21.72 -12.28
C ALA A 293 18.13 -20.86 -11.30
N VAL A 294 17.70 -19.66 -11.71
CA VAL A 294 17.02 -18.68 -10.84
C VAL A 294 15.55 -19.04 -10.57
N SER A 295 14.89 -19.74 -11.51
CA SER A 295 13.58 -20.38 -11.32
C SER A 295 13.60 -21.29 -10.08
N ASP A 296 14.60 -22.17 -10.02
CA ASP A 296 14.61 -23.29 -9.09
C ASP A 296 15.19 -22.89 -7.74
N ALA A 297 16.13 -21.93 -7.69
CA ALA A 297 16.65 -21.38 -6.45
C ALA A 297 15.61 -20.55 -5.66
N LEU A 298 14.70 -19.83 -6.34
CA LEU A 298 13.60 -19.12 -5.67
C LEU A 298 12.64 -20.08 -4.93
N SER A 299 12.59 -21.36 -5.34
CA SER A 299 11.76 -22.37 -4.69
C SER A 299 12.29 -22.85 -3.33
N ALA A 300 13.59 -22.66 -3.04
CA ALA A 300 14.27 -23.28 -1.91
C ALA A 300 14.58 -22.32 -0.74
N ALA A 301 14.86 -21.03 -1.02
CA ALA A 301 15.18 -20.05 0.03
C ALA A 301 14.00 -19.12 0.40
N GLY A 302 12.98 -19.00 -0.46
CA GLY A 302 11.91 -18.01 -0.32
C GLY A 302 11.02 -18.18 0.92
N SER A 303 10.87 -19.39 1.45
CA SER A 303 9.90 -19.68 2.52
C SER A 303 10.31 -19.16 3.91
N GLY A 304 11.60 -19.17 4.26
CA GLY A 304 12.05 -18.78 5.60
C GLY A 304 11.91 -17.28 5.90
N VAL A 305 12.31 -16.45 4.94
CA VAL A 305 12.29 -14.98 5.07
C VAL A 305 10.85 -14.44 5.03
N LEU A 306 9.99 -15.01 4.18
CA LEU A 306 8.57 -14.64 4.10
C LEU A 306 7.83 -14.90 5.43
N VAL A 307 8.14 -15.99 6.13
CA VAL A 307 7.51 -16.32 7.43
C VAL A 307 7.97 -15.37 8.54
N ILE A 308 9.26 -15.00 8.61
CA ILE A 308 9.76 -14.04 9.61
C ILE A 308 9.21 -12.62 9.34
N GLY A 309 9.14 -12.21 8.07
CA GLY A 309 8.49 -10.95 7.68
C GLY A 309 7.02 -10.91 8.07
N ALA A 310 6.28 -12.00 7.81
CA ALA A 310 4.90 -12.14 8.25
C ALA A 310 4.76 -12.07 9.79
N LEU A 311 5.69 -12.64 10.57
CA LEU A 311 5.67 -12.64 12.04
C LEU A 311 5.98 -11.30 12.70
N LEU A 312 7.02 -10.60 12.22
CA LEU A 312 7.43 -9.33 12.82
C LEU A 312 6.45 -8.22 12.50
N TYR A 313 5.91 -8.28 11.28
CA TYR A 313 4.70 -7.58 10.97
C TYR A 313 3.62 -7.86 12.03
N ALA A 314 3.31 -9.15 12.23
CA ALA A 314 2.16 -9.62 13.01
C ALA A 314 2.12 -9.14 14.47
N ALA A 315 3.30 -9.04 15.07
CA ALA A 315 3.51 -8.43 16.38
C ALA A 315 2.90 -7.01 16.45
N ARG A 316 2.98 -6.26 15.34
CA ARG A 316 2.84 -4.80 15.33
C ARG A 316 1.42 -4.28 15.08
N LEU A 317 0.51 -4.94 14.35
CA LEU A 317 -0.93 -4.52 14.39
C LEU A 317 -1.62 -4.93 15.69
N THR A 318 -1.21 -6.03 16.33
CA THR A 318 -1.91 -6.56 17.52
C THR A 318 -1.25 -6.21 18.84
N ASN A 319 -0.15 -5.46 18.84
CA ASN A 319 0.70 -5.20 20.01
C ASN A 319 1.09 -6.50 20.75
N ALA A 320 1.27 -7.59 20.00
CA ALA A 320 1.74 -8.85 20.53
C ALA A 320 3.26 -8.82 20.70
N ALA A 321 3.77 -9.42 21.76
CA ALA A 321 5.20 -9.69 21.88
C ALA A 321 5.52 -10.90 20.98
N ALA A 322 6.27 -10.69 19.90
CA ALA A 322 6.79 -11.78 19.08
C ALA A 322 8.24 -12.12 19.47
N SER A 323 8.56 -13.41 19.41
CA SER A 323 9.90 -13.94 19.58
C SER A 323 10.21 -14.93 18.47
N PHE A 324 11.42 -14.89 17.95
CA PHE A 324 11.90 -15.82 16.95
C PHE A 324 13.36 -16.18 17.24
N GLN A 325 13.73 -17.43 16.99
CA GLN A 325 15.11 -17.89 17.05
C GLN A 325 15.35 -18.89 15.92
N LEU A 326 16.32 -18.59 15.07
CA LEU A 326 16.78 -19.49 14.02
C LEU A 326 18.20 -19.93 14.35
N THR A 327 18.47 -21.23 14.28
CA THR A 327 19.83 -21.79 14.37
C THR A 327 19.97 -22.90 13.32
N ASP A 328 21.21 -23.29 13.01
CA ASP A 328 21.54 -24.38 12.08
C ASP A 328 20.87 -25.73 12.44
N ALA A 329 20.32 -25.87 13.65
CA ALA A 329 19.68 -27.09 14.15
C ALA A 329 18.21 -26.90 14.59
N SER A 330 17.64 -25.69 14.57
CA SER A 330 16.27 -25.46 15.04
C SER A 330 15.64 -24.13 14.63
N THR A 331 14.32 -24.14 14.47
CA THR A 331 13.46 -22.95 14.34
C THR A 331 12.55 -22.84 15.57
N TYR A 332 12.47 -21.65 16.18
CA TYR A 332 11.49 -21.32 17.21
C TYR A 332 10.77 -20.02 16.85
N ILE A 333 9.45 -20.02 17.05
CA ILE A 333 8.53 -18.91 16.80
C ILE A 333 7.56 -18.84 17.99
N GLY A 334 7.33 -17.64 18.55
CA GLY A 334 6.33 -17.42 19.59
C GLY A 334 5.65 -16.05 19.47
N MET A 335 4.37 -15.99 19.82
CA MET A 335 3.58 -14.76 19.88
C MET A 335 2.72 -14.76 21.16
N ASP A 336 2.78 -13.67 21.92
CA ASP A 336 2.01 -13.47 23.15
C ASP A 336 1.14 -12.20 23.07
N TRP A 337 -0.17 -12.35 23.20
CA TRP A 337 -1.16 -11.27 23.22
C TRP A 337 -1.62 -10.96 24.65
N LYS A 338 -1.47 -9.71 25.09
CA LYS A 338 -2.07 -9.20 26.31
C LYS A 338 -3.47 -8.65 26.01
N GLN A 339 -4.51 -9.43 26.29
CA GLN A 339 -5.90 -9.06 25.99
C GLN A 339 -6.51 -8.13 27.04
N HIS A 340 -6.04 -8.22 28.29
CA HIS A 340 -6.37 -7.34 29.41
C HIS A 340 -5.26 -7.46 30.47
N ASP A 341 -5.18 -6.54 31.45
CA ASP A 341 -4.29 -6.67 32.62
C ASP A 341 -4.38 -7.98 33.43
N ARG A 342 -5.36 -8.84 33.14
CA ARG A 342 -5.55 -10.12 33.82
C ARG A 342 -5.57 -11.34 32.90
N PHE A 343 -5.40 -11.16 31.59
CA PHE A 343 -5.51 -12.25 30.61
C PHE A 343 -4.46 -12.12 29.50
N ASN A 344 -3.62 -13.13 29.36
CA ASN A 344 -2.75 -13.30 28.18
C ASN A 344 -3.06 -14.62 27.48
N ILE A 345 -2.87 -14.64 26.17
CA ILE A 345 -2.91 -15.84 25.33
C ILE A 345 -1.57 -15.89 24.58
N GLY A 346 -0.92 -17.06 24.55
CA GLY A 346 0.35 -17.25 23.87
C GLY A 346 0.30 -18.47 22.95
N ILE A 347 0.83 -18.34 21.74
CA ILE A 347 1.00 -19.44 20.78
C ILE A 347 2.47 -19.54 20.41
N SER A 348 3.02 -20.76 20.37
CA SER A 348 4.38 -21.00 19.89
C SER A 348 4.51 -22.25 19.04
N TYR A 349 5.54 -22.25 18.21
CA TYR A 349 5.94 -23.35 17.34
C TYR A 349 7.46 -23.54 17.45
N ALA A 350 7.89 -24.78 17.59
CA ALA A 350 9.29 -25.14 17.69
C ALA A 350 9.57 -26.41 16.88
N GLU A 351 10.59 -26.35 16.02
CA GLU A 351 11.01 -27.42 15.12
C GLU A 351 12.53 -27.62 15.23
N ARG A 352 12.96 -28.87 15.23
CA ARG A 352 14.37 -29.26 15.33
C ARG A 352 14.76 -30.09 14.10
N PHE A 353 15.93 -29.78 13.54
CA PHE A 353 16.43 -30.44 12.34
C PHE A 353 17.41 -31.57 12.67
N GLY A 354 17.30 -32.66 11.91
CA GLY A 354 18.21 -33.79 11.88
C GLY A 354 19.47 -33.52 11.07
N LYS A 355 20.39 -34.50 11.06
CA LYS A 355 21.69 -34.38 10.36
C LYS A 355 21.60 -34.35 8.84
N ASP A 356 20.46 -34.74 8.28
CA ASP A 356 20.11 -34.70 6.86
C ASP A 356 19.35 -33.42 6.47
N GLY A 357 19.09 -32.52 7.43
CA GLY A 357 18.30 -31.30 7.23
C GLY A 357 16.78 -31.54 7.20
N ALA A 358 16.31 -32.76 7.44
CA ALA A 358 14.88 -33.02 7.68
C ALA A 358 14.47 -32.55 9.09
N ALA A 359 13.18 -32.37 9.32
CA ALA A 359 12.66 -32.21 10.68
C ALA A 359 12.74 -33.55 11.42
N ASP A 360 13.34 -33.54 12.62
CA ASP A 360 13.43 -34.69 13.54
C ASP A 360 12.34 -34.63 14.63
N LEU A 361 11.81 -33.44 14.88
CA LEU A 361 10.76 -33.17 15.87
C LEU A 361 10.15 -31.79 15.64
N ALA A 362 8.83 -31.73 15.51
CA ALA A 362 8.07 -30.47 15.46
C ALA A 362 7.00 -30.44 16.56
N SER A 363 6.85 -29.29 17.21
CA SER A 363 5.88 -29.09 18.30
C SER A 363 5.19 -27.75 18.22
N ALA A 364 3.90 -27.75 18.54
CA ALA A 364 3.10 -26.54 18.67
C ALA A 364 2.55 -26.45 20.10
N SER A 365 2.48 -25.23 20.64
CA SER A 365 1.85 -24.98 21.93
C SER A 365 0.85 -23.83 21.89
N VAL A 366 -0.22 -24.00 22.68
CA VAL A 366 -1.15 -22.92 23.03
C VAL A 366 -1.15 -22.80 24.54
N SER A 367 -1.02 -21.58 25.02
CA SER A 367 -1.02 -21.23 26.44
C SER A 367 -2.04 -20.14 26.74
N PHE A 368 -2.61 -20.22 27.94
CA PHE A 368 -3.49 -19.17 28.46
C PHE A 368 -3.14 -18.88 29.91
N ASP A 369 -2.88 -17.60 30.17
CA ASP A 369 -2.55 -17.06 31.49
C ASP A 369 -3.72 -16.26 32.02
N TYR A 370 -4.19 -16.64 33.21
CA TYR A 370 -5.14 -15.85 33.98
C TYR A 370 -4.46 -15.31 35.24
N LEU A 371 -4.52 -13.99 35.45
CA LEU A 371 -4.16 -13.36 36.72
C LEU A 371 -5.42 -13.01 37.52
N PRO A 372 -5.92 -13.89 38.41
CA PRO A 372 -7.08 -13.58 39.26
C PRO A 372 -6.83 -12.39 40.19
N LYS A 373 -5.57 -12.17 40.58
CA LYS A 373 -5.05 -11.07 41.41
C LYS A 373 -3.64 -10.70 40.91
N GLN A 374 -3.14 -9.51 41.25
CA GLN A 374 -1.88 -8.96 40.71
C GLN A 374 -0.67 -9.91 40.90
N ASP A 375 -0.68 -10.71 41.96
CA ASP A 375 0.46 -11.53 42.37
C ASP A 375 0.28 -13.03 42.07
N HIS A 376 -0.75 -13.39 41.30
CA HIS A 376 -1.13 -14.78 41.03
C HIS A 376 -1.22 -15.00 39.52
N THR A 377 -0.60 -16.06 39.00
CA THR A 377 -0.77 -16.45 37.59
C THR A 377 -1.12 -17.94 37.51
N LEU A 378 -2.25 -18.24 36.88
CA LEU A 378 -2.64 -19.59 36.52
C LEU A 378 -2.41 -19.75 35.01
N ARG A 379 -1.36 -20.49 34.65
CA ARG A 379 -1.00 -20.83 33.26
C ARG A 379 -1.46 -22.23 32.95
N PHE A 380 -2.19 -22.37 31.86
CA PHE A 380 -2.46 -23.65 31.23
C PHE A 380 -1.66 -23.73 29.93
N SER A 381 -1.17 -24.91 29.58
CA SER A 381 -0.40 -25.11 28.35
C SER A 381 -0.69 -26.49 27.79
N TYR A 382 -1.05 -26.52 26.50
CA TYR A 382 -1.17 -27.73 25.70
C TYR A 382 -0.02 -27.73 24.69
N ILE A 383 0.77 -28.80 24.66
CA ILE A 383 1.87 -29.01 23.72
C ILE A 383 1.60 -30.32 22.99
N SER A 384 1.69 -30.34 21.67
CA SER A 384 1.64 -31.57 20.87
C SER A 384 2.93 -31.74 20.08
N ASP A 385 3.46 -32.96 20.06
CA ASP A 385 4.30 -33.44 18.96
C ASP A 385 3.42 -33.51 17.69
N LEU A 386 3.90 -33.00 16.56
CA LEU A 386 3.16 -32.96 15.30
C LEU A 386 3.42 -34.19 14.42
N GLU A 387 4.54 -34.89 14.64
CA GLU A 387 4.85 -36.15 13.96
C GLU A 387 4.22 -37.34 14.67
N ASN A 388 4.04 -37.22 15.99
CA ASN A 388 3.31 -38.18 16.82
C ASN A 388 2.15 -37.47 17.54
N PRO A 389 1.02 -37.14 16.87
CA PRO A 389 -0.09 -36.38 17.48
C PRO A 389 -0.67 -36.97 18.76
N ASP A 390 -0.58 -38.29 18.93
CA ASP A 390 -1.00 -39.01 20.13
C ASP A 390 -0.08 -38.72 21.35
N ARG A 391 1.08 -38.09 21.13
CA ARG A 391 2.03 -37.64 22.16
C ARG A 391 1.86 -36.15 22.44
N PHE A 392 0.81 -35.83 23.19
CA PHE A 392 0.60 -34.50 23.72
C PHE A 392 0.90 -34.43 25.22
N LYS A 393 1.22 -33.22 25.69
CA LYS A 393 1.36 -32.86 27.10
C LYS A 393 0.47 -31.68 27.41
N ALA A 394 -0.63 -31.95 28.11
CA ALA A 394 -1.37 -30.91 28.81
C ALA A 394 -0.73 -30.67 30.19
N SER A 395 -0.59 -29.41 30.59
CA SER A 395 -0.08 -29.03 31.90
C SER A 395 -0.79 -27.78 32.42
N VAL A 396 -1.01 -27.75 33.73
CA VAL A 396 -1.49 -26.57 34.45
C VAL A 396 -0.43 -26.23 35.47
N SER A 397 0.02 -24.97 35.47
CA SER A 397 0.99 -24.45 36.42
C SER A 397 0.40 -23.20 37.08
N TYR A 398 0.60 -23.10 38.39
CA TYR A 398 0.13 -21.98 39.19
C TYR A 398 1.34 -21.35 39.87
N LYS A 399 1.49 -20.03 39.70
CA LYS A 399 2.59 -19.25 40.23
C LYS A 399 2.05 -18.18 41.17
N LEU A 400 2.69 -18.09 42.33
CA LEU A 400 2.57 -16.98 43.26
C LEU A 400 3.83 -16.12 43.10
N LEU A 401 3.64 -14.82 42.97
CA LEU A 401 4.66 -13.80 43.08
C LEU A 401 4.46 -13.13 44.45
N PHE A 402 5.54 -12.72 45.11
CA PHE A 402 5.52 -12.06 46.42
C PHE A 402 6.40 -10.81 46.36
#